data_AF-A0A5J4UFU1-F1
#
_entry.id   AF-A0A5J4UFU1-F1
#
_cell.length_a   1.000
_cell.length_b   1.000
_cell.length_c   1.000
_cell.angle_alpha   90.00
_cell.angle_beta   90.00
_cell.angle_gamma   90.00
#
_symmetry.space_group_name_H-M   'P 1'
#
loop_
_entity.id
_entity.type
_entity.pdbx_description
1 polymer ?
#
loop_
_entity_poly.entity_id
_entity_poly.type
_entity_poly.pdbx_seq_one_letter_code
_entity_poly.pdbx_strand_id
1 'polypeptide(L)'
;MQEISTQNIAAIKECDYDTDEEKQMVNKEVAVMRDIYQIISQSAQQSQFLHIVQPLGFFLNEDKAYLVMEYCAGGDLRKYINNLMKMQADISQKLAWELIGQIASSIFQLHVNGIIHGDMKPENVLLTEDLKMKLVLNPLVF
;
A
#
# COMPACT_ATOMS: atom_id res chain seq x y z
N MET A 1 11.44 -1.27 -28.24
CA MET A 1 11.37 -1.19 -26.78
C MET A 1 12.27 -2.30 -26.26
N GLN A 2 13.38 -1.99 -25.59
CA GLN A 2 14.25 -3.03 -25.00
C GLN A 2 13.58 -3.54 -23.73
N GLU A 3 13.35 -4.85 -23.65
CA GLU A 3 12.90 -5.51 -22.43
C GLU A 3 14.06 -5.52 -21.43
N ILE A 4 13.89 -4.82 -20.31
CA ILE A 4 14.85 -4.83 -19.20
C ILE A 4 14.20 -5.65 -18.09
N SER A 5 14.52 -6.94 -18.03
CA SER A 5 14.05 -7.82 -16.95
C SER A 5 14.86 -7.55 -15.69
N THR A 6 14.22 -7.01 -14.65
CA THR A 6 14.84 -6.70 -13.36
C THR A 6 14.73 -7.84 -12.35
N GLN A 7 14.00 -8.91 -12.67
CA GLN A 7 13.58 -9.99 -11.76
C GLN A 7 12.77 -9.52 -10.53
N ASN A 8 12.40 -8.24 -10.44
CA ASN A 8 11.62 -7.71 -9.32
C ASN A 8 10.13 -8.01 -9.52
N ILE A 9 9.49 -8.53 -8.47
CA ILE A 9 8.04 -8.76 -8.44
C ILE A 9 7.34 -7.45 -8.07
N ALA A 10 6.26 -7.13 -8.79
CA ALA A 10 5.42 -5.96 -8.54
C ALA A 10 3.94 -6.34 -8.49
N ALA A 11 3.14 -5.54 -7.79
CA ALA A 11 1.69 -5.61 -7.83
C ALA A 11 1.18 -4.63 -8.90
N ILE A 12 0.25 -5.07 -9.75
CA ILE A 12 -0.38 -4.21 -10.75
C ILE A 12 -1.87 -4.12 -10.42
N LYS A 13 -2.36 -2.89 -10.22
CA LYS A 13 -3.79 -2.59 -10.15
C LYS A 13 -4.25 -2.11 -11.52
N GLU A 14 -5.15 -2.88 -12.13
CA GLU A 14 -5.87 -2.47 -13.34
C GLU A 14 -7.11 -1.67 -12.95
N CYS A 15 -7.34 -0.55 -13.62
CA CYS A 15 -8.50 0.31 -13.46
C CYS A 15 -9.12 0.63 -14.82
N ASP A 16 -10.43 0.79 -14.85
CA ASP A 16 -11.14 1.36 -16.00
C ASP A 16 -10.64 2.81 -16.25
N TYR A 17 -10.48 3.18 -17.52
CA TYR A 17 -9.95 4.47 -17.93
C TYR A 17 -10.65 5.01 -19.20
N ASP A 18 -11.95 4.76 -19.30
CA ASP A 18 -12.77 5.09 -20.47
C ASP A 18 -13.39 6.49 -20.37
N THR A 19 -14.15 6.68 -19.30
CA THR A 19 -14.92 7.90 -19.04
C THR A 19 -14.04 8.99 -18.42
N ASP A 20 -14.44 10.26 -18.58
CA ASP A 20 -13.71 11.38 -17.96
C ASP A 20 -13.69 11.26 -16.42
N GLU A 21 -14.73 10.68 -15.84
CA GLU A 21 -14.85 10.43 -14.40
C GLU A 21 -13.84 9.39 -13.92
N GLU A 22 -13.74 8.25 -14.61
CA GLU A 22 -12.72 7.21 -14.34
C GLU A 22 -11.31 7.77 -14.48
N LYS A 23 -11.06 8.52 -15.54
CA LYS A 23 -9.76 9.17 -15.76
C LYS A 23 -9.39 10.11 -14.62
N GLN A 24 -10.32 10.94 -14.17
CA GLN A 24 -10.11 11.84 -13.03
C GLN A 24 -9.83 11.07 -11.74
N MET A 25 -10.60 10.01 -11.46
CA MET A 25 -10.42 9.18 -10.27
C MET A 25 -9.05 8.51 -10.24
N VAL A 26 -8.65 7.85 -11.33
CA VAL A 26 -7.34 7.17 -11.42
C VAL A 26 -6.19 8.17 -11.37
N ASN A 27 -6.27 9.29 -12.09
CA ASN A 27 -5.21 10.30 -12.07
C ASN A 27 -5.04 10.91 -10.67
N LYS A 28 -6.15 11.15 -9.95
CA LYS A 28 -6.13 11.58 -8.55
C LYS A 28 -5.49 10.52 -7.64
N GLU A 29 -5.82 9.25 -7.84
CA GLU A 29 -5.20 8.14 -7.11
C GLU A 29 -3.68 8.11 -7.27
N VAL A 30 -3.22 8.13 -8.52
CA VAL A 30 -1.79 8.12 -8.85
C VAL A 30 -1.07 9.33 -8.27
N ALA A 31 -1.68 10.53 -8.37
CA ALA A 31 -1.10 11.77 -7.84
C ALA A 31 -0.95 11.70 -6.32
N VAL A 32 -2.03 11.37 -5.59
CA VAL A 32 -2.00 11.31 -4.12
C VAL A 32 -1.00 10.28 -3.61
N MET A 33 -0.96 9.08 -4.21
CA MET A 33 0.00 8.05 -3.80
C MET A 33 1.45 8.51 -3.96
N ARG A 34 1.77 9.16 -5.09
CA ARG A 34 3.12 9.68 -5.37
C ARG A 34 3.49 10.81 -4.42
N ASP A 35 2.59 11.77 -4.23
CA ASP A 35 2.83 12.94 -3.40
C ASP A 35 3.04 12.53 -1.93
N ILE A 36 2.17 11.68 -1.39
CA ILE A 36 2.29 11.21 0.00
C ILE A 36 3.56 10.38 0.18
N TYR A 37 3.85 9.46 -0.75
CA TYR A 37 5.07 8.65 -0.66
C TYR A 37 6.32 9.55 -0.68
N GLN A 38 6.35 10.56 -1.54
CA GLN A 38 7.44 11.52 -1.62
C GLN A 38 7.60 12.31 -0.31
N ILE A 39 6.51 12.89 0.23
CA ILE A 39 6.52 13.63 1.50
C ILE A 39 7.09 12.76 2.62
N ILE A 40 6.59 11.54 2.76
CA ILE A 40 7.02 10.64 3.83
C ILE A 40 8.48 10.24 3.65
N SER A 41 8.90 9.90 2.42
CA SER A 41 10.29 9.53 2.12
C SER A 41 11.28 10.66 2.41
N GLN A 42 10.88 11.92 2.25
CA GLN A 42 11.71 13.09 2.55
C GLN A 42 11.74 13.44 4.04
N SER A 43 10.63 13.21 4.75
CA SER A 43 10.53 13.48 6.20
C SER A 43 11.16 12.39 7.07
N ALA A 44 11.26 11.17 6.55
CA ALA A 44 11.77 10.02 7.29
C ALA A 44 13.28 10.13 7.53
N GLN A 45 13.74 9.66 8.70
CA GLN A 45 15.17 9.60 8.97
C GLN A 45 15.87 8.61 8.04
N GLN A 46 17.16 8.84 7.76
CA GLN A 46 17.96 7.95 6.94
C GLN A 46 17.95 6.53 7.53
N SER A 47 17.48 5.55 6.75
CA SER A 47 17.27 4.13 7.12
C SER A 47 15.98 3.79 7.88
N GLN A 48 15.06 4.74 8.07
CA GLN A 48 13.75 4.41 8.62
C GLN A 48 12.92 3.60 7.60
N PHE A 49 12.29 2.52 8.05
CA PHE A 49 11.38 1.75 7.21
C PHE A 49 10.11 2.55 6.91
N LEU A 50 9.71 2.59 5.64
CA LEU A 50 8.49 3.29 5.21
C LEU A 50 7.32 2.31 5.23
N HIS A 51 6.35 2.57 6.10
CA HIS A 51 5.14 1.77 6.26
C HIS A 51 4.04 2.13 5.26
N ILE A 52 4.41 2.60 4.07
CA ILE A 52 3.50 2.96 2.98
C ILE A 52 3.89 2.15 1.75
N VAL A 53 2.89 1.70 0.99
CA VAL A 53 3.09 1.03 -0.30
C VAL A 53 3.68 2.02 -1.30
N GLN A 54 4.83 1.68 -1.86
CA GLN A 54 5.56 2.45 -2.84
C GLN A 54 4.87 2.36 -4.22
N PRO A 55 4.50 3.49 -4.83
CA PRO A 55 4.17 3.53 -6.25
C PRO A 55 5.46 3.40 -7.06
N LEU A 56 5.51 2.42 -7.95
CA LEU A 56 6.67 2.14 -8.83
C LEU A 56 6.48 2.71 -10.24
N GLY A 57 5.23 2.81 -10.71
CA GLY A 57 4.96 3.23 -12.07
C GLY A 57 3.48 3.39 -12.39
N PHE A 58 3.21 4.01 -13.53
CA PHE A 58 1.86 4.16 -14.07
C PHE A 58 1.95 4.13 -15.59
N PHE A 59 1.06 3.39 -16.25
CA PHE A 59 0.95 3.40 -17.69
C PHE A 59 -0.49 3.16 -18.13
N LEU A 60 -0.78 3.53 -19.38
CA LEU A 60 -2.07 3.35 -20.03
C LEU A 60 -1.92 2.30 -21.14
N ASN A 61 -2.94 1.48 -21.32
CA ASN A 61 -3.05 0.62 -22.48
C ASN A 61 -4.53 0.51 -22.87
N GLU A 62 -4.83 0.90 -24.11
CA GLU A 62 -6.22 1.02 -24.60
C GLU A 62 -7.06 1.86 -23.62
N ASP A 63 -8.12 1.25 -23.10
CA ASP A 63 -9.16 1.81 -22.25
C ASP A 63 -8.91 1.52 -20.76
N LYS A 64 -7.69 1.08 -20.43
CA LYS A 64 -7.27 0.68 -19.08
C LYS A 64 -6.06 1.47 -18.60
N ALA A 65 -6.05 1.70 -17.30
CA ALA A 65 -4.92 2.26 -16.58
C ALA A 65 -4.31 1.23 -15.63
N TYR A 66 -2.99 1.24 -15.54
CA TYR A 66 -2.21 0.28 -14.77
C TYR A 66 -1.32 1.01 -13.78
N LEU A 67 -1.61 0.84 -12.49
CA LEU A 67 -0.78 1.34 -11.41
C LEU A 67 0.13 0.22 -10.90
N VAL A 68 1.43 0.42 -11.04
CA VAL A 68 2.47 -0.52 -10.62
C VAL A 68 2.95 -0.11 -9.23
N MET A 69 2.91 -1.04 -8.29
CA MET A 69 3.25 -0.85 -6.89
C MET A 69 4.18 -1.95 -6.39
N GLU A 70 4.86 -1.70 -5.27
CA GLU A 70 5.60 -2.77 -4.62
C GLU A 70 4.69 -3.94 -4.22
N TYR A 71 5.21 -5.16 -4.36
CA TYR A 71 4.45 -6.37 -4.05
C TYR A 71 4.60 -6.75 -2.57
N CYS A 72 3.47 -6.88 -1.88
CA CYS A 72 3.41 -7.34 -0.48
C CYS A 72 2.93 -8.80 -0.45
N ALA A 73 3.89 -9.73 -0.38
CA ALA A 73 3.63 -11.18 -0.53
C ALA A 73 2.75 -11.81 0.56
N GLY A 74 2.68 -11.20 1.75
CA GLY A 74 1.84 -11.65 2.86
C GLY A 74 0.36 -11.31 2.71
N GLY A 75 -0.02 -10.58 1.65
CA GLY A 75 -1.41 -10.17 1.42
C GLY A 75 -1.91 -9.14 2.43
N ASP A 76 -3.23 -8.97 2.52
CA ASP A 76 -3.85 -8.04 3.47
C ASP A 76 -4.10 -8.66 4.85
N LEU A 77 -4.11 -7.82 5.89
CA LEU A 77 -4.27 -8.23 7.28
C LEU A 77 -5.64 -8.89 7.53
N ARG A 78 -6.70 -8.52 6.79
CA ARG A 78 -8.00 -9.20 6.88
C ARG A 78 -7.86 -10.67 6.51
N LYS A 79 -7.24 -10.99 5.37
CA LYS A 79 -6.99 -12.37 4.94
C LYS A 79 -6.09 -13.10 5.91
N TYR A 80 -5.05 -12.45 6.42
CA TYR A 80 -4.18 -13.02 7.45
C TYR A 80 -4.97 -13.47 8.68
N ILE A 81 -5.81 -12.60 9.24
CA ILE A 81 -6.68 -12.91 10.38
C ILE A 81 -7.65 -14.05 10.05
N ASN A 82 -8.31 -13.99 8.89
CA ASN A 82 -9.27 -15.02 8.47
C ASN A 82 -8.60 -16.40 8.32
N ASN A 83 -7.35 -16.45 7.86
CA ASN A 83 -6.61 -17.70 7.72
C ASN A 83 -6.27 -18.31 9.08
N LEU A 84 -5.84 -17.50 10.06
CA LEU A 84 -5.63 -17.96 11.44
C LEU A 84 -6.91 -18.55 12.03
N MET A 85 -8.05 -17.87 11.86
CA MET A 85 -9.35 -18.35 12.32
C MET A 85 -9.73 -19.69 11.68
N LYS A 86 -9.56 -19.83 10.35
CA LYS A 86 -9.83 -21.10 9.63
C LYS A 86 -8.96 -22.24 10.13
N MET A 87 -7.71 -21.95 10.47
CA MET A 87 -6.76 -22.92 11.00
C MET A 87 -6.95 -23.20 12.50
N GLN A 88 -7.87 -22.48 13.18
CA GLN A 88 -8.01 -22.50 14.64
C GLN A 88 -6.67 -22.22 15.35
N ALA A 89 -5.88 -21.33 14.76
CA ALA A 89 -4.57 -20.95 15.28
C ALA A 89 -4.65 -19.58 15.96
N ASP A 90 -3.99 -19.47 17.10
CA ASP A 90 -3.83 -18.19 17.80
C ASP A 90 -2.60 -17.44 17.30
N ILE A 91 -2.71 -16.11 17.28
CA ILE A 91 -1.55 -15.25 17.13
C ILE A 91 -0.82 -15.15 18.47
N SER A 92 0.51 -15.29 18.47
CA SER A 92 1.26 -15.04 19.70
C SER A 92 1.09 -13.58 20.15
N GLN A 93 1.04 -13.35 21.46
CA GLN A 93 0.95 -12.00 22.03
C GLN A 93 2.09 -11.10 21.52
N LYS A 94 3.30 -11.66 21.36
CA LYS A 94 4.45 -10.95 20.81
C LYS A 94 4.17 -10.43 19.40
N LEU A 95 3.74 -11.31 18.50
CA LEU A 95 3.45 -10.92 17.11
C LEU A 95 2.28 -9.94 17.01
N ALA A 96 1.26 -10.10 17.85
CA ALA A 96 0.16 -9.14 17.92
C ALA A 96 0.64 -7.73 18.29
N TRP A 97 1.50 -7.60 19.31
CA TRP A 97 2.09 -6.32 19.69
C TRP A 97 3.02 -5.74 18.62
N GLU A 98 3.78 -6.58 17.92
CA GLU A 98 4.61 -6.16 16.79
C GLU A 98 3.75 -5.58 15.66
N LEU A 99 2.66 -6.23 15.28
CA LEU A 99 1.74 -5.71 14.25
C LEU A 99 1.06 -4.41 14.69
N ILE A 100 0.59 -4.33 15.93
CA ILE A 100 -0.01 -3.11 16.49
C ILE A 100 1.00 -1.96 16.49
N GLY A 101 2.25 -2.22 16.89
CA GLY A 101 3.32 -1.23 16.89
C GLY A 101 3.61 -0.70 15.49
N GLN A 102 3.62 -1.57 14.48
CA GLN A 102 3.78 -1.16 13.08
C GLN A 102 2.60 -0.30 12.61
N ILE A 103 1.35 -0.67 12.95
CA ILE A 103 0.14 0.14 12.64
C ILE A 103 0.23 1.53 13.29
N ALA A 104 0.65 1.61 14.54
CA ALA A 104 0.85 2.89 15.20
C ALA A 104 1.96 3.71 14.53
N SER A 105 3.06 3.06 14.12
CA SER A 105 4.17 3.72 13.44
C SER A 105 3.78 4.27 12.06
N SER A 106 2.99 3.53 11.28
CA SER A 106 2.54 3.96 9.96
C SER A 106 1.61 5.18 10.04
N ILE A 107 0.69 5.17 11.01
CA ILE A 107 -0.18 6.31 11.31
C ILE A 107 0.64 7.51 11.78
N PHE A 108 1.64 7.29 12.64
CA PHE A 108 2.53 8.36 13.08
C PHE A 108 3.32 8.99 11.91
N GLN A 109 3.84 8.18 10.97
CA GLN A 109 4.53 8.67 9.76
C GLN A 109 3.64 9.57 8.91
N LEU A 110 2.35 9.27 8.81
CA LEU A 110 1.38 10.13 8.12
C LEU A 110 1.08 11.41 8.94
N HIS A 111 0.76 11.25 10.22
CA HIS A 111 0.27 12.33 11.07
C HIS A 111 1.32 13.41 11.34
N VAL A 112 2.61 13.05 11.48
CA VAL A 112 3.68 14.04 11.67
C VAL A 112 3.85 14.96 10.45
N ASN A 113 3.39 14.51 9.28
CA ASN A 113 3.36 15.27 8.03
C ASN A 113 1.99 15.92 7.75
N GLY A 114 1.06 15.92 8.73
CA GLY A 114 -0.28 16.50 8.57
C GLY A 114 -1.20 15.70 7.65
N ILE A 115 -0.89 14.44 7.36
CA ILE A 115 -1.66 13.59 6.46
C ILE A 115 -2.56 12.68 7.30
N ILE A 116 -3.85 12.64 6.97
CA ILE A 116 -4.82 11.72 7.59
C ILE A 116 -5.12 10.62 6.57
N HIS A 117 -4.99 9.35 6.98
CA HIS A 117 -5.27 8.22 6.08
C HIS A 117 -6.75 8.16 5.64
N GLY A 118 -7.69 8.41 6.55
CA GLY A 118 -9.13 8.45 6.27
C GLY A 118 -9.83 7.09 6.15
N ASP A 119 -9.15 6.06 5.63
CA ASP A 119 -9.76 4.73 5.38
C ASP A 119 -8.99 3.59 6.08
N MET A 120 -8.80 3.70 7.41
CA MET A 120 -8.07 2.66 8.17
C MET A 120 -8.92 1.43 8.40
N LYS A 121 -8.56 0.33 7.73
CA LYS A 121 -9.17 -0.99 7.86
C LYS A 121 -8.18 -2.11 7.55
N PRO A 122 -8.37 -3.35 8.05
CA PRO A 122 -7.42 -4.45 7.83
C PRO A 122 -7.14 -4.79 6.36
N GLU A 123 -8.07 -4.47 5.45
CA GLU A 123 -7.92 -4.68 4.01
C GLU A 123 -6.89 -3.73 3.38
N ASN A 124 -6.65 -2.56 3.98
CA ASN A 124 -5.66 -1.57 3.53
C ASN A 124 -4.30 -1.73 4.22
N VAL A 125 -4.15 -2.76 5.07
CA VAL A 125 -2.92 -3.08 5.78
C VAL A 125 -2.29 -4.29 5.10
N LEU A 126 -1.29 -4.08 4.24
CA LEU A 126 -0.59 -5.16 3.57
C LEU A 126 0.61 -5.65 4.37
N LEU A 127 0.93 -6.92 4.21
CA LEU A 127 2.06 -7.58 4.84
C LEU A 127 3.07 -8.01 3.76
N THR A 128 4.32 -7.72 3.99
CA THR A 128 5.46 -8.29 3.25
C THR A 128 5.68 -9.75 3.69
N GLU A 129 6.62 -10.44 3.03
CA GLU A 129 6.98 -11.83 3.37
C GLU A 129 7.51 -11.97 4.81
N ASP A 130 8.23 -10.97 5.31
CA ASP A 130 8.78 -10.94 6.68
C ASP A 130 7.82 -10.30 7.70
N LEU A 131 6.52 -10.23 7.38
CA LEU A 131 5.45 -9.65 8.22
C LEU A 131 5.69 -8.18 8.61
N LYS A 132 6.50 -7.45 7.83
CA LYS A 132 6.49 -5.99 7.89
C LYS A 132 5.26 -5.44 7.18
N MET A 133 4.67 -4.42 7.77
CA MET A 133 3.41 -3.88 7.34
C MET A 133 3.58 -2.61 6.49
N LYS A 134 2.74 -2.49 5.45
CA LYS A 134 2.65 -1.32 4.58
C LYS A 134 1.18 -0.93 4.35
N LEU A 135 0.86 0.34 4.54
CA LEU A 135 -0.46 0.89 4.27
C LEU A 135 -0.66 1.21 2.80
N VAL A 136 -1.83 0.85 2.29
CA VAL A 136 -2.32 1.25 0.97
C VAL A 136 -3.00 2.61 1.09
N LEU A 137 -2.48 3.59 0.36
CA LEU A 137 -3.08 4.92 0.27
C LEU A 137 -4.11 4.91 -0.86
N ASN A 138 -5.37 4.69 -0.51
CA ASN A 138 -6.45 4.66 -1.48
C ASN A 138 -7.33 5.93 -1.32
N PRO A 139 -7.21 6.94 -2.20
CA PRO A 139 -7.92 8.20 -2.05
C PRO A 139 -9.39 8.17 -2.52
N LEU A 140 -9.93 6.99 -2.81
CA LEU A 140 -11.26 6.81 -3.40
C LEU A 140 -12.38 6.54 -2.37
N VAL A 141 -12.18 6.88 -1.10
CA VAL A 141 -13.25 6.85 -0.08
C VAL A 141 -13.47 8.24 0.51
N PHE A 142 -13.81 9.22 -0.33
CA PHE A 142 -14.56 10.43 0.02
C PHE A 142 -15.36 10.93 -1.17
#